data_AF-A0A2E7A3P3-F1
#
_entry.id   AF-A0A2E7A3P3-F1
#
_cell.length_a   1.000
_cell.length_b   1.000
_cell.length_c   1.000
_cell.angle_alpha   90.00
_cell.angle_beta   90.00
_cell.angle_gamma   90.00
#
_symmetry.space_group_name_H-M   'P 1'
#
loop_
_entity.id
_entity.type
_entity.pdbx_description
1 polymer ?
#
loop_
_entity_poly.entity_id
_entity_poly.type
_entity_poly.pdbx_seq_one_letter_code
_entity_poly.pdbx_strand_id
1 'polypeptide(L)'
;MTSRRRRRAASVVVISWRNIPAQVVGTEGHKREVEVLSERFQHAIDRAAGVAGVTETDAYIKQWVRDEQLPEPDLAGQVKRIAASLEADYDSQALEQLVRNGGFHATNKGSGDDGRYLVN
;
A
#
# COMPACT_ATOMS: atom_id res chain seq x y z
N MET A 1 -13.54 -19.56 6.36
CA MET A 1 -13.61 -20.42 5.16
C MET A 1 -13.22 -19.59 3.94
N THR A 2 -11.99 -19.75 3.46
CA THR A 2 -11.66 -19.56 2.04
C THR A 2 -10.50 -20.49 1.73
N SER A 3 -10.88 -21.71 1.40
CA SER A 3 -10.00 -22.66 0.72
C SER A 3 -9.51 -22.03 -0.59
N ARG A 4 -8.20 -21.83 -0.72
CA ARG A 4 -7.55 -21.72 -2.03
C ARG A 4 -6.30 -22.59 -2.07
N ARG A 5 -6.49 -23.88 -1.79
CA ARG A 5 -5.47 -24.90 -2.05
C ARG A 5 -5.30 -25.02 -3.58
N ARG A 6 -4.11 -24.67 -4.05
CA ARG A 6 -3.48 -25.06 -5.33
C ARG A 6 -4.29 -24.80 -6.60
N ARG A 7 -4.00 -23.68 -7.28
CA ARG A 7 -3.89 -23.69 -8.76
C ARG A 7 -2.74 -22.77 -9.19
N ARG A 8 -1.63 -23.42 -9.57
CA ARG A 8 -0.42 -22.93 -10.28
C ARG A 8 0.53 -22.05 -9.47
N ALA A 9 1.82 -22.39 -9.57
CA ALA A 9 2.88 -22.06 -8.61
C ALA A 9 3.31 -20.59 -8.56
N ALA A 10 2.61 -19.70 -9.23
CA ALA A 10 2.95 -18.29 -9.36
C ALA A 10 1.97 -17.44 -8.52
N SER A 11 2.42 -16.34 -7.94
CA SER A 11 1.60 -15.36 -7.22
C SER A 11 2.32 -14.03 -7.23
N VAL A 12 1.65 -12.95 -7.65
CA VAL A 12 2.16 -11.59 -7.50
C VAL A 12 1.44 -10.97 -6.32
N VAL A 13 2.19 -10.37 -5.40
CA VAL A 13 1.67 -9.66 -4.26
C VAL A 13 2.18 -8.23 -4.33
N VAL A 14 1.27 -7.29 -4.55
CA VAL A 14 1.56 -5.87 -4.44
C VAL A 14 1.41 -5.47 -2.99
N ILE A 15 2.48 -4.95 -2.40
CA ILE A 15 2.48 -4.48 -1.03
C ILE A 15 2.36 -2.95 -1.06
N SER A 16 1.25 -2.47 -0.52
CA SER A 16 0.88 -1.05 -0.49
C SER A 16 0.54 -0.64 0.93
N TRP A 17 0.97 0.54 1.35
CA TRP A 17 0.61 1.12 2.64
C TRP A 17 -0.48 2.17 2.45
N ARG A 18 -1.69 1.92 2.97
CA ARG A 18 -2.93 2.64 2.62
C ARG A 18 -3.17 2.72 1.10
N ASN A 19 -2.62 3.75 0.44
CA ASN A 19 -2.71 4.03 -0.99
C ASN A 19 -1.35 4.26 -1.65
N ILE A 20 -0.24 4.01 -0.94
CA ILE A 20 1.11 4.23 -1.44
C ILE A 20 1.76 2.87 -1.72
N PRO A 21 2.00 2.49 -2.98
CA PRO A 21 2.68 1.25 -3.30
C PRO A 21 4.13 1.32 -2.83
N ALA A 22 4.62 0.28 -2.16
CA ALA A 22 5.97 0.25 -1.60
C ALA A 22 6.86 -0.75 -2.35
N GLN A 23 6.34 -1.95 -2.59
CA GLN A 23 7.07 -3.01 -3.25
C GLN A 23 6.13 -4.03 -3.88
N VAL A 24 6.59 -4.69 -4.94
CA VAL A 24 5.86 -5.77 -5.59
C VAL A 24 6.68 -7.06 -5.43
N VAL A 25 6.03 -8.11 -4.95
CA VAL A 25 6.63 -9.40 -4.65
C VAL A 25 6.04 -10.46 -5.55
N GLY A 26 6.83 -10.96 -6.48
CA GLY A 26 6.50 -12.11 -7.31
C GLY A 26 7.02 -13.40 -6.69
N THR A 27 6.18 -14.42 -6.54
CA THR A 27 6.59 -15.75 -6.07
C THR A 27 6.20 -16.79 -7.11
N GLU A 28 7.17 -17.49 -7.69
CA GLU A 28 6.97 -18.60 -8.62
C GLU A 28 7.65 -19.89 -8.15
N GLY A 29 6.91 -20.76 -7.48
CA GLY A 29 7.40 -22.05 -7.00
C GLY A 29 8.53 -21.85 -5.98
N HIS A 30 9.77 -21.97 -6.44
CA HIS A 30 10.99 -21.74 -5.64
C HIS A 30 11.64 -20.37 -5.90
N LYS A 31 11.23 -19.65 -6.95
CA LYS A 31 11.74 -18.32 -7.26
C LYS A 31 10.91 -17.27 -6.53
N ARG A 32 11.59 -16.29 -5.93
CA ARG A 32 11.01 -15.09 -5.36
C ARG A 32 11.68 -13.89 -6.01
N GLU A 33 10.89 -13.00 -6.56
CA GLU A 33 11.28 -11.74 -7.18
C GLU A 33 10.69 -10.64 -6.32
N VAL A 34 11.50 -9.66 -5.97
CA VAL A 34 11.05 -8.52 -5.17
C VAL A 34 11.55 -7.28 -5.89
N GLU A 35 10.63 -6.51 -6.45
CA GLU A 35 10.95 -5.18 -6.98
C GLU A 35 10.48 -4.14 -5.96
N VAL A 36 11.46 -3.42 -5.42
CA VAL A 36 11.22 -2.29 -4.52
C VAL A 36 11.14 -1.04 -5.38
N LEU A 37 10.12 -0.21 -5.14
CA LEU A 37 9.96 1.06 -5.85
C LEU A 37 11.00 2.09 -5.36
N SER A 38 11.14 3.21 -6.07
CA SER A 38 12.00 4.33 -5.66
C SER A 38 11.78 4.77 -4.21
N GLU A 39 12.86 5.25 -3.58
CA GLU A 39 12.88 5.82 -2.22
C GLU A 39 11.83 6.92 -1.98
N ARG A 40 11.33 7.56 -3.04
CA ARG A 40 10.23 8.53 -3.02
C ARG A 40 8.98 7.98 -2.34
N PHE A 41 8.65 6.71 -2.57
CA PHE A 41 7.48 6.05 -1.97
C PHE A 41 7.69 5.82 -0.47
N GLN A 42 8.90 5.40 -0.06
CA GLN A 42 9.22 5.26 1.36
C GLN A 42 9.15 6.61 2.08
N HIS A 43 9.68 7.67 1.46
CA HIS A 43 9.61 9.02 2.01
C HIS A 43 8.16 9.53 2.10
N ALA A 44 7.30 9.17 1.15
CA ALA A 44 5.87 9.47 1.22
C ALA A 44 5.17 8.69 2.35
N ILE A 45 5.49 7.41 2.55
CA ILE A 45 4.91 6.62 3.66
C ILE A 45 5.29 7.21 5.02
N ASP A 46 6.56 7.55 5.22
CA ASP A 46 7.03 8.17 6.47
C ASP A 46 6.28 9.48 6.75
N ARG A 47 6.18 10.34 5.74
CA ARG A 47 5.48 11.63 5.85
C ARG A 47 3.99 11.44 6.09
N ALA A 48 3.36 10.48 5.40
CA ALA A 48 1.94 10.18 5.55
C ALA A 48 1.63 9.57 6.94
N ALA A 49 2.51 8.72 7.46
CA ALA A 49 2.42 8.18 8.82
C ALA A 49 2.55 9.29 9.87
N GLY A 50 3.51 10.20 9.67
CA GLY A 50 3.66 11.41 10.48
C GLY A 50 2.43 12.31 10.47
N VAL A 51 1.86 12.58 9.29
CA VAL A 51 0.65 13.42 9.13
C VAL A 51 -0.59 12.74 9.70
N ALA A 52 -0.73 11.42 9.52
CA ALA A 52 -1.84 10.65 10.05
C ALA A 52 -1.76 10.47 11.59
N GLY A 53 -0.65 10.87 12.22
CA GLY A 53 -0.43 10.68 13.65
C GLY A 53 -0.40 9.20 14.04
N VAL A 54 -0.09 8.30 13.10
CA VAL A 54 -0.04 6.85 13.33
C VAL A 54 1.30 6.54 13.99
N THR A 55 1.41 6.88 15.28
CA THR A 55 2.58 6.60 16.12
C THR A 55 2.46 5.25 16.84
N GLU A 56 1.26 4.68 16.91
CA GLU A 56 1.09 3.30 17.34
C GLU A 56 1.65 2.35 16.28
N THR A 57 2.77 1.69 16.62
CA THR A 57 3.46 0.70 15.77
C THR A 57 2.50 -0.36 15.22
N ASP A 58 1.50 -0.75 16.01
CA ASP A 58 0.44 -1.68 15.61
C ASP A 58 -0.47 -1.12 14.50
N ALA A 59 -0.83 0.15 14.58
CA ALA A 59 -1.62 0.80 13.54
C ALA A 59 -0.80 0.96 12.27
N TYR A 60 0.50 1.28 12.35
CA TYR A 60 1.38 1.32 11.19
C TYR A 60 1.43 -0.04 10.45
N ILE A 61 1.63 -1.14 11.19
CA ILE A 61 1.73 -2.50 10.63
C ILE A 61 0.38 -2.99 10.08
N LYS A 62 -0.74 -2.63 10.72
CA LYS A 62 -2.10 -3.03 10.27
C LYS A 62 -2.57 -2.34 8.99
N GLN A 63 -1.96 -1.22 8.61
CA GLN A 63 -2.34 -0.47 7.39
C GLN A 63 -1.62 -0.98 6.13
N TRP A 64 -0.76 -1.98 6.26
CA TRP A 64 -0.15 -2.67 5.12
C TRP A 64 -1.19 -3.55 4.43
N VAL A 65 -1.56 -3.14 3.22
CA VAL A 65 -2.43 -3.89 2.32
C VAL A 65 -1.56 -4.74 1.42
N ARG A 66 -1.88 -6.03 1.34
CA ARG A 66 -1.27 -6.96 0.40
C ARG A 66 -2.34 -7.34 -0.62
N ASP A 67 -2.17 -6.91 -1.85
CA ASP A 67 -3.08 -7.24 -2.93
C ASP A 67 -2.46 -8.37 -3.77
N GLU A 68 -3.12 -9.52 -3.79
CA GLU A 68 -2.68 -10.68 -4.55
C GLU A 68 -3.24 -10.60 -5.98
N GLN A 69 -2.34 -10.35 -6.93
CA GLN A 69 -2.60 -10.22 -8.35
C GLN A 69 -2.42 -11.56 -9.06
N LEU A 70 -3.15 -11.73 -10.17
CA LEU A 70 -3.03 -12.89 -11.04
C LEU A 70 -1.63 -12.89 -11.70
N PRO A 71 -0.82 -13.93 -11.46
CA PRO A 71 0.50 -14.01 -12.05
C PRO A 71 0.41 -14.24 -13.56
N GLU A 72 1.28 -13.56 -14.29
CA GLU A 72 1.52 -13.80 -15.71
C GLU A 72 2.67 -14.80 -15.93
N PRO A 73 2.80 -15.37 -17.15
CA PRO A 73 3.90 -16.30 -17.47
C PRO A 73 5.29 -15.69 -17.31
N ASP A 74 5.41 -14.36 -17.37
CA ASP A 74 6.66 -13.64 -17.14
C ASP A 74 6.57 -12.86 -15.82
N LEU A 75 6.77 -13.57 -14.70
CA LEU A 75 6.59 -13.01 -13.36
C LEU A 75 7.60 -11.89 -13.07
N ALA A 76 8.86 -12.10 -13.46
CA ALA A 76 9.95 -11.13 -13.38
C ALA A 76 9.60 -9.80 -14.08
N GLY A 77 9.24 -9.88 -15.37
CA GLY A 77 8.88 -8.71 -16.15
C GLY A 77 7.52 -8.14 -15.78
N GLN A 78 6.59 -8.94 -15.25
CA GLN A 78 5.32 -8.43 -14.71
C GLN A 78 5.56 -7.58 -13.47
N VAL A 79 6.32 -8.08 -12.48
CA VAL A 79 6.65 -7.35 -11.25
C VAL A 79 7.37 -6.04 -11.60
N LYS A 80 8.35 -6.08 -12.50
CA LYS A 80 9.08 -4.89 -12.95
C LYS A 80 8.21 -3.92 -13.75
N ARG A 81 7.30 -4.41 -14.60
CA ARG A 81 6.36 -3.56 -15.34
C ARG A 81 5.32 -2.91 -14.43
N ILE A 82 4.85 -3.63 -13.41
CA ILE A 82 3.93 -3.09 -12.40
C ILE A 82 4.67 -2.02 -11.60
N ALA A 83 5.87 -2.31 -11.09
CA ALA A 83 6.69 -1.34 -10.37
C ALA A 83 6.92 -0.07 -11.22
N ALA A 84 7.40 -0.21 -12.46
CA ALA A 84 7.62 0.92 -13.35
C ALA A 84 6.33 1.69 -13.70
N SER A 85 5.21 0.99 -13.89
CA SER A 85 3.91 1.63 -14.13
C SER A 85 3.44 2.41 -12.90
N LEU A 86 3.60 1.86 -11.70
CA LEU A 86 3.27 2.54 -10.45
C LEU A 86 4.18 3.75 -10.22
N GLU A 87 5.48 3.64 -10.51
CA GLU A 87 6.41 4.77 -10.46
C GLU A 87 6.06 5.88 -11.45
N ALA A 88 5.53 5.53 -12.62
CA ALA A 88 5.10 6.49 -13.64
C ALA A 88 3.72 7.11 -13.34
N ASP A 89 2.80 6.36 -12.76
CA ASP A 89 1.44 6.80 -12.43
C ASP A 89 1.43 7.70 -11.18
N TYR A 90 2.25 7.37 -10.19
CA TYR A 90 2.38 8.15 -8.96
C TYR A 90 3.46 9.23 -9.09
N ASP A 91 3.05 10.39 -9.62
CA ASP A 91 3.90 11.58 -9.60
C ASP A 91 4.14 12.08 -8.17
N SER A 92 5.25 12.80 -7.97
CA SER A 92 5.60 13.44 -6.69
C SER A 92 4.45 14.28 -6.14
N GLN A 93 3.71 14.96 -7.02
CA GLN A 93 2.58 15.80 -6.63
C GLN A 93 1.36 14.97 -6.15
N ALA A 94 1.15 13.77 -6.69
CA ALA A 94 0.10 12.86 -6.24
C ALA A 94 0.45 12.25 -4.87
N LEU A 95 1.71 11.86 -4.69
CA LEU A 95 2.23 11.38 -3.40
C LEU A 95 2.10 12.45 -2.32
N GLU A 96 2.45 13.70 -2.60
CA GLU A 96 2.28 14.80 -1.65
C GLU A 96 0.82 15.02 -1.25
N GLN A 97 -0.13 14.87 -2.18
CA GLN A 97 -1.56 14.98 -1.86
C GLN A 97 -2.03 13.85 -0.97
N LEU A 98 -1.58 12.62 -1.21
CA LEU A 98 -1.84 11.48 -0.34
C LEU A 98 -1.24 11.69 1.06
N VAL A 99 0.01 12.15 1.12
CA VAL A 99 0.71 12.47 2.37
C VAL A 99 -0.03 13.53 3.18
N ARG A 100 -0.43 14.64 2.54
CA ARG A 100 -1.17 15.73 3.19
C ARG A 100 -2.51 15.28 3.77
N ASN A 101 -3.12 14.26 3.18
CA ASN A 101 -4.35 13.64 3.68
C ASN A 101 -4.10 12.42 4.59
N GLY A 102 -2.86 12.21 5.06
CA GLY A 102 -2.47 11.09 5.91
C GLY A 102 -2.59 9.72 5.22
N GLY A 103 -2.65 9.64 3.90
CA GLY A 103 -2.82 8.41 3.14
C GLY A 103 -4.26 8.06 2.77
N PHE A 104 -5.22 8.99 2.92
CA PHE A 104 -6.58 8.88 2.37
C PHE A 104 -6.80 9.91 1.26
N HIS A 105 -7.71 9.65 0.31
CA HIS A 105 -8.29 10.75 -0.47
C HIS A 105 -9.14 11.55 0.52
N ALA A 106 -9.05 12.88 0.54
CA ALA A 106 -9.88 13.75 1.39
C ALA A 106 -11.37 13.51 1.15
N THR A 107 -11.94 12.49 1.78
CA THR A 107 -13.38 12.41 1.97
C THR A 107 -13.70 13.36 3.10
N ASN A 108 -13.98 14.60 2.70
CA ASN A 108 -14.68 15.64 3.43
C ASN A 108 -15.33 15.13 4.74
N LYS A 109 -14.59 15.15 5.86
CA LYS A 109 -15.19 14.93 7.17
C LYS A 109 -15.65 16.30 7.65
N GLY A 110 -16.87 16.63 7.25
CA GLY A 110 -17.63 17.72 7.83
C GLY A 110 -17.63 17.59 9.35
N SER A 111 -17.35 18.72 9.99
CA SER A 111 -17.85 19.15 11.28
C SER A 111 -18.84 18.18 11.94
N GLY A 112 -18.36 17.47 12.96
CA GLY A 112 -19.16 16.70 13.91
C GLY A 112 -18.71 17.08 15.32
N ASP A 113 -18.81 18.37 15.62
CA ASP A 113 -18.93 18.89 16.98
C ASP A 113 -20.27 18.37 17.54
N ASP A 114 -20.25 17.24 18.23
CA ASP A 114 -21.24 16.91 19.26
C ASP A 114 -20.78 15.71 20.08
N GLY A 115 -20.93 15.80 21.40
CA GLY A 115 -20.68 14.67 22.30
C GLY A 115 -20.11 15.07 23.65
N ARG A 116 -20.77 16.02 24.32
CA ARG A 116 -20.63 16.31 25.75
C ARG A 116 -20.32 15.04 26.55
N TYR A 117 -19.19 15.06 27.27
CA TYR A 117 -19.02 14.30 28.49
C TYR A 117 -20.09 14.75 29.49
N LEU A 118 -21.18 14.00 29.61
CA LEU A 118 -22.01 14.05 30.80
C LEU A 118 -21.76 12.77 31.60
N VAL A 119 -21.01 12.99 32.67
CA VAL A 119 -20.98 12.16 33.87
C VAL A 119 -22.40 12.07 34.43
N ASN A 120 -22.86 10.86 34.76
CA ASN A 120 -23.71 10.62 35.92
C ASN A 120 -23.66 9.16 36.34
#